data_AF-X0Y4Y5-F1
#
_entry.id   AF-X0Y4Y5-F1
#
_cell.length_a   1.000
_cell.length_b   1.000
_cell.length_c   1.000
_cell.angle_alpha   90.00
_cell.angle_beta   90.00
_cell.angle_gamma   90.00
#
_symmetry.space_group_name_H-M   'P 1'
#
loop_
_entity.id
_entity.type
_entity.pdbx_description
1 polymer ?
#
loop_
_entity_poly.entity_id
_entity_poly.type
_entity_poly.pdbx_seq_one_letter_code
_entity_poly.pdbx_strand_id
1 'polypeptide(L)'
;MEGDVSEVFNRNENPAYRKYVPFLDSDYNLYMLIYLTQAALFKARYDEIKEFGLTSMELALLVVVDGLGNSATPGEISRWLMRKRPTVSGLLDRMERNGLV
;
A
#
# COMPACT_ATOMS: atom_id res chain seq x y z
N MET A 1 3.55 -6.65 -46.40
CA MET A 1 2.37 -6.19 -45.65
C MET A 1 2.66 -6.46 -44.19
N GLU A 2 3.30 -5.48 -43.52
CA GLU A 2 3.36 -5.44 -42.06
C GLU A 2 1.94 -5.17 -41.56
N GLY A 3 1.29 -6.20 -41.03
CA GLY A 3 0.08 -6.02 -40.24
C GLY A 3 0.46 -5.28 -38.97
N ASP A 4 -0.23 -4.17 -38.73
CA ASP A 4 -0.01 -3.30 -37.59
C ASP A 4 -0.22 -4.08 -36.28
N VAL A 5 0.86 -4.29 -35.53
CA VAL A 5 0.88 -5.01 -34.25
C VAL A 5 0.00 -4.30 -33.20
N SER A 6 -0.40 -3.05 -33.47
CA SER A 6 -1.29 -2.25 -32.62
C SER A 6 -2.70 -2.84 -32.47
N GLU A 7 -3.22 -3.57 -33.46
CA GLU A 7 -4.57 -4.17 -33.41
C GLU A 7 -4.67 -5.37 -32.47
N VAL A 8 -3.57 -6.07 -32.21
CA VAL A 8 -3.57 -7.37 -31.49
C VAL A 8 -3.58 -7.19 -29.96
N PHE A 9 -3.38 -5.97 -29.44
CA PHE A 9 -3.28 -5.72 -28.00
C PHE A 9 -4.02 -4.47 -27.51
N ASN A 10 -5.15 -4.10 -28.10
CA ASN A 10 -6.01 -3.09 -27.48
C ASN A 10 -6.71 -3.68 -26.24
N ARG A 11 -6.01 -3.68 -25.09
CA ARG A 11 -6.54 -4.14 -23.80
C ARG A 11 -7.86 -3.47 -23.42
N ASN A 12 -8.14 -2.27 -23.95
CA ASN A 12 -9.37 -1.54 -23.68
C ASN A 12 -10.61 -2.13 -24.37
N GLU A 13 -10.43 -3.00 -25.38
CA GLU A 13 -11.54 -3.68 -26.04
C GLU A 13 -11.91 -4.99 -25.34
N ASN A 14 -11.00 -5.55 -24.54
CA ASN A 14 -11.27 -6.78 -23.81
C ASN A 14 -11.96 -6.46 -22.47
N PRO A 15 -13.22 -6.93 -22.25
CA PRO A 15 -14.00 -6.61 -21.07
C PRO A 15 -13.37 -7.09 -19.76
N ALA A 16 -12.48 -8.10 -19.81
CA ALA A 16 -11.75 -8.56 -18.63
C ALA A 16 -10.87 -7.46 -18.01
N TYR A 17 -10.36 -6.52 -18.82
CA TYR A 17 -9.55 -5.39 -18.34
C TYR A 17 -10.38 -4.15 -17.97
N ARG A 18 -11.70 -4.18 -18.07
CA ARG A 18 -12.59 -3.06 -17.68
C ARG A 18 -13.54 -3.41 -16.53
N LYS A 19 -13.25 -4.49 -15.82
CA LYS A 19 -14.11 -5.09 -14.79
C LYS A 19 -14.42 -4.15 -13.62
N TYR A 20 -13.46 -3.33 -13.17
CA TYR A 20 -13.58 -2.56 -11.92
C TYR A 20 -14.16 -1.17 -12.16
N VAL A 21 -13.70 -0.50 -13.21
CA VAL A 21 -14.17 0.83 -13.59
C VAL A 21 -14.47 0.83 -15.08
N PRO A 22 -15.74 0.55 -15.47
CA PRO A 22 -16.11 0.27 -16.86
C PRO A 22 -16.01 1.49 -17.77
N PHE A 23 -15.93 2.70 -17.21
CA PHE A 23 -15.81 3.96 -17.94
C PHE A 23 -14.35 4.48 -18.05
N LEU A 24 -13.36 3.75 -17.52
CA LEU A 24 -11.93 4.07 -17.65
C LEU A 24 -11.20 2.98 -18.44
N ASP A 25 -9.94 3.23 -18.76
CA ASP A 25 -9.07 2.34 -19.53
C ASP A 25 -8.53 1.16 -18.68
N SER A 26 -7.83 0.27 -19.37
CA SER A 26 -7.24 -0.94 -18.79
C SER A 26 -6.13 -0.65 -17.78
N ASP A 27 -5.34 0.40 -17.98
CA ASP A 27 -4.27 0.80 -17.06
C ASP A 27 -4.85 1.31 -15.73
N TYR A 28 -5.92 2.11 -15.80
CA TYR A 28 -6.64 2.52 -14.60
C TYR A 28 -7.28 1.34 -13.87
N ASN A 29 -7.86 0.39 -14.61
CA ASN A 29 -8.41 -0.82 -14.02
C ASN A 29 -7.34 -1.70 -13.34
N LEU A 30 -6.12 -1.74 -13.89
CA LEU A 30 -4.97 -2.37 -13.25
C LEU A 30 -4.60 -1.66 -11.95
N TYR A 31 -4.50 -0.32 -11.97
CA TYR A 31 -4.31 0.49 -10.76
C TYR A 31 -5.39 0.18 -9.72
N MET A 32 -6.66 0.11 -10.14
CA MET A 32 -7.79 -0.20 -9.25
C MET A 32 -7.70 -1.61 -8.67
N LEU A 33 -7.27 -2.61 -9.44
CA LEU A 33 -7.05 -3.96 -8.92
C LEU A 33 -5.98 -3.96 -7.82
N ILE A 34 -4.86 -3.28 -8.05
CA ILE A 34 -3.79 -3.16 -7.05
C ILE A 34 -4.32 -2.44 -5.80
N TYR A 35 -5.03 -1.33 -5.97
CA TYR A 35 -5.62 -0.57 -4.87
C TYR A 35 -6.60 -1.41 -4.04
N LEU A 36 -7.54 -2.10 -4.69
CA LEU A 36 -8.53 -2.94 -4.00
C LEU A 36 -7.87 -4.12 -3.28
N THR A 37 -6.85 -4.73 -3.89
CA THR A 37 -6.07 -5.81 -3.26
C THR A 37 -5.38 -5.30 -2.01
N GLN A 38 -4.71 -4.15 -2.10
CA GLN A 38 -4.05 -3.50 -0.97
C GLN A 38 -5.07 -3.16 0.12
N ALA A 39 -6.21 -2.55 -0.21
CA ALA A 39 -7.26 -2.22 0.74
C ALA A 39 -7.82 -3.45 1.46
N ALA A 40 -8.02 -4.55 0.76
CA ALA A 40 -8.46 -5.81 1.35
C ALA A 40 -7.43 -6.37 2.35
N LEU A 41 -6.14 -6.33 2.00
CA LEU A 41 -5.05 -6.75 2.90
C LEU A 41 -4.96 -5.86 4.15
N PHE A 42 -5.07 -4.53 3.99
CA PHE A 42 -5.08 -3.61 5.13
C PHE A 42 -6.26 -3.85 6.06
N LYS A 43 -7.45 -4.11 5.49
CA LYS A 43 -8.65 -4.43 6.27
C LYS A 43 -8.46 -5.74 7.05
N ALA A 44 -8.01 -6.80 6.39
CA ALA A 44 -7.75 -8.08 7.04
C ALA A 44 -6.74 -7.94 8.19
N ARG A 45 -5.62 -7.23 7.94
CA ARG A 45 -4.61 -6.98 8.97
C ARG A 45 -5.16 -6.15 10.14
N TYR A 46 -5.96 -5.12 9.86
CA TYR A 46 -6.62 -4.34 10.89
C TYR A 46 -7.54 -5.22 11.75
N ASP A 47 -8.33 -6.07 11.12
CA ASP A 47 -9.26 -6.97 11.82
C ASP A 47 -8.53 -7.96 12.74
N GLU A 48 -7.31 -8.37 12.41
CA GLU A 48 -6.45 -9.21 13.26
C GLU A 48 -5.89 -8.46 14.49
N ILE A 49 -5.60 -7.16 14.36
CA ILE A 49 -4.86 -6.41 15.41
C ILE A 49 -5.70 -5.42 16.21
N LYS A 50 -6.92 -5.13 15.78
CA LYS A 50 -7.77 -4.09 16.38
C LYS A 50 -8.01 -4.32 17.89
N GLU A 51 -7.97 -5.58 18.32
CA GLU A 51 -8.14 -6.01 19.71
C GLU A 51 -7.00 -5.49 20.61
N PHE A 52 -5.82 -5.27 20.04
CA PHE A 52 -4.64 -4.71 20.73
C PHE A 52 -4.63 -3.18 20.73
N GLY A 53 -5.66 -2.52 20.20
CA GLY A 53 -5.75 -1.06 20.14
C GLY A 53 -4.78 -0.41 19.14
N LEU A 54 -4.19 -1.21 18.24
CA LEU A 54 -3.24 -0.74 17.23
C LEU A 54 -3.93 -0.40 15.90
N THR A 55 -3.43 0.63 15.23
CA THR A 55 -3.70 0.87 13.82
C THR A 55 -2.79 0.04 12.94
N SER A 56 -3.20 -0.25 11.69
CA SER A 56 -2.36 -0.98 10.74
C SER A 56 -1.04 -0.27 10.44
N MET A 57 -0.99 1.06 10.55
CA MET A 57 0.23 1.83 10.34
C MET A 57 1.19 1.75 11.54
N GLU A 58 0.67 1.71 12.77
CA GLU A 58 1.50 1.48 13.96
C GLU A 58 2.11 0.08 13.92
N LEU A 59 1.32 -0.94 13.57
CA LEU A 59 1.85 -2.28 13.35
C LEU A 59 2.92 -2.30 12.25
N ALA A 60 2.66 -1.69 11.10
CA ALA A 60 3.62 -1.64 10.00
C ALA A 60 4.94 -0.96 10.44
N LEU A 61 4.86 0.09 11.25
CA LEU A 61 6.04 0.73 11.83
C LEU A 61 6.79 -0.22 12.76
N LEU A 62 6.10 -0.91 13.69
CA LEU A 62 6.72 -1.87 14.59
C LEU A 62 7.43 -2.99 13.83
N VAL A 63 6.80 -3.55 12.79
CA VAL A 63 7.40 -4.59 11.94
C VAL A 63 8.66 -4.07 11.23
N VAL A 64 8.63 -2.83 10.73
CA VAL A 64 9.80 -2.22 10.09
C VAL A 64 10.92 -1.97 11.11
N VAL A 65 10.59 -1.48 12.30
CA VAL A 65 11.57 -1.25 13.38
C VAL A 65 12.21 -2.57 13.81
N ASP A 66 11.41 -3.60 14.03
CA ASP A 66 11.88 -4.95 14.37
C ASP A 66 12.81 -5.52 13.29
N GLY A 67 12.39 -5.44 12.02
CA GLY A 67 13.20 -5.93 10.89
C GLY A 67 14.49 -5.14 10.64
N LEU A 68 14.51 -3.84 10.94
CA LEU A 68 15.70 -2.99 10.80
C LEU A 68 16.64 -3.06 12.02
N GLY A 69 16.13 -3.43 13.19
CA GLY A 69 16.85 -3.43 14.46
C GLY A 69 17.56 -2.10 14.72
N ASN A 70 18.87 -2.17 15.00
CA ASN A 70 19.69 -0.99 15.32
C ASN A 70 19.80 0.04 14.16
N SER A 71 19.35 -0.30 12.95
CA SER A 71 19.34 0.61 11.81
C SER A 71 18.01 1.34 11.62
N ALA A 72 17.05 1.20 12.54
CA ALA A 72 15.71 1.77 12.47
C ALA A 72 15.67 3.30 12.70
N THR A 73 16.39 4.06 11.88
CA THR A 73 16.33 5.52 11.92
C THR A 73 15.02 6.03 11.30
N PRO A 74 14.51 7.22 11.68
CA PRO A 74 13.32 7.79 11.04
C PRO A 74 13.43 7.92 9.52
N GLY A 75 14.64 8.10 9.00
CA GLY A 75 14.93 8.16 7.57
C GLY A 75 14.75 6.80 6.87
N GLU A 76 15.23 5.72 7.49
CA GLU A 76 15.05 4.36 6.96
C GLU A 76 13.58 3.92 7.07
N ILE A 77 12.92 4.20 8.20
CA ILE A 77 11.50 3.90 8.39
C ILE A 77 10.65 4.62 7.33
N SER A 78 10.95 5.89 7.04
CA SER A 78 10.27 6.65 5.98
C SER A 78 10.46 6.02 4.60
N ARG A 79 11.66 5.51 4.31
CA ARG A 79 11.98 4.85 3.04
C ARG A 79 11.20 3.55 2.89
N TRP A 80 11.20 2.70 3.92
CA TRP A 80 10.48 1.42 3.93
C TRP A 80 8.96 1.59 3.87
N LEU A 81 8.40 2.53 4.61
CA LEU A 81 6.95 2.78 4.60
C LEU A 81 6.49 3.63 3.41
N MET A 82 7.41 4.10 2.56
CA MET A 82 7.13 5.05 1.48
C MET A 82 6.34 6.28 1.96
N ARG A 83 6.71 6.80 3.15
CA ARG A 83 6.05 7.95 3.78
C ARG A 83 7.00 9.14 3.90
N LYS A 84 6.42 10.33 3.97
CA LYS A 84 7.19 11.56 4.24
C LYS A 84 7.70 11.52 5.69
N ARG A 85 8.93 12.01 5.90
CA ARG A 85 9.56 12.05 7.23
C ARG A 85 8.69 12.71 8.31
N PRO A 86 8.04 13.87 8.10
CA PRO A 86 7.19 14.47 9.13
C PRO A 86 6.01 13.59 9.55
N THR A 87 5.48 12.78 8.62
CA THR A 87 4.40 11.83 8.90
C THR A 87 4.88 10.68 9.78
N VAL A 88 6.10 10.18 9.53
CA VAL A 88 6.73 9.13 10.34
C VAL A 88 7.09 9.67 11.72
N SER A 89 7.69 10.86 11.82
CA SER A 89 7.99 11.50 13.10
C SER A 89 6.73 11.70 13.93
N GLY A 90 5.66 12.29 13.38
CA GLY A 90 4.41 12.46 14.12
C GLY A 90 3.70 11.15 14.48
N LEU A 91 4.00 10.05 13.78
CA LEU A 91 3.54 8.71 14.15
C LEU A 91 4.37 8.15 15.33
N LEU A 92 5.69 8.24 15.27
CA LEU A 92 6.59 7.87 16.36
C LEU A 92 6.25 8.63 17.66
N ASP A 93 6.05 9.95 17.59
CA ASP A 93 5.68 10.77 18.76
C ASP A 93 4.34 10.37 19.38
N ARG A 94 3.39 9.83 18.59
CA ARG A 94 2.15 9.26 19.13
C ARG A 94 2.40 7.90 19.77
N MET A 95 3.19 7.06 19.12
CA MET A 95 3.49 5.72 19.59
C MET A 95 4.30 5.74 20.90
N GLU A 96 5.26 6.66 21.03
CA GLU A 96 6.04 6.86 22.26
C GLU A 96 5.14 7.29 23.43
N ARG A 97 4.24 8.27 23.20
CA ARG A 97 3.25 8.68 24.21
C ARG A 97 2.30 7.56 24.63
N ASN A 98 2.06 6.60 23.75
CA ASN A 98 1.25 5.42 24.02
C ASN A 98 2.07 4.24 24.59
N GLY A 99 3.38 4.41 24.79
CA GLY A 99 4.27 3.38 25.35
C GLY A 99 4.57 2.22 24.39
N LEU A 100 4.47 2.45 23.07
CA LEU A 100 4.69 1.43 22.04
C LEU A 100 6.14 1.40 21.51
N VAL A 101 6.89 2.51 21.61
CA VAL A 101 8.30 2.67 21.19
C VAL A 101 9.05 3.55 22.16
#